data_AF-A0A2E1DLI2-F1
#
_entry.id   AF-A0A2E1DLI2-F1
#
_cell.length_a   1.000
_cell.length_b   1.000
_cell.length_c   1.000
_cell.angle_alpha   90.00
_cell.angle_beta   90.00
_cell.angle_gamma   90.00
#
_symmetry.space_group_name_H-M   'P 1'
#
loop_
_entity.id
_entity.type
_entity.pdbx_description
1 polymer ?
#
loop_
_entity_poly.entity_id
_entity_poly.type
_entity_poly.pdbx_seq_one_letter_code
_entity_poly.pdbx_strand_id
1 'polypeptide(L)'
;RVDDSEPLLYHNEPVYKDGIIVGRITSGMYGHTIGAALGMGYVSHERNIPRNQVLDGSFEIEINGKRFPATASFRPFYDPDSNQVHL
;
A
#
# COMPACT_ATOMS: atom_id res chain seq x y z
N ARG A 1 -0.42 -3.20 0.27
CA ARG A 1 -0.17 -4.55 -0.30
C ARG A 1 -1.03 -4.68 -1.55
N VAL A 2 -0.50 -5.13 -2.67
CA VAL A 2 -1.31 -5.48 -3.85
C VAL A 2 -2.02 -6.80 -3.56
N ASP A 3 -3.32 -6.88 -3.81
CA ASP A 3 -4.10 -8.06 -3.44
C ASP A 3 -3.91 -9.24 -4.41
N ASP A 4 -3.42 -8.96 -5.61
CA ASP A 4 -2.86 -9.95 -6.54
C ASP A 4 -1.39 -10.23 -6.17
N SER A 5 -1.02 -11.52 -6.12
CA SER A 5 0.33 -11.98 -5.79
C SER A 5 1.30 -11.95 -6.97
N GLU A 6 0.81 -11.91 -8.21
CA GLU A 6 1.68 -11.92 -9.40
C GLU A 6 2.42 -10.61 -9.68
N PRO A 7 1.79 -9.41 -9.60
CA PRO A 7 2.47 -8.18 -9.96
C PRO A 7 3.55 -7.81 -8.94
N LEU A 8 4.64 -7.24 -9.43
CA LEU A 8 5.74 -6.73 -8.61
C LEU A 8 5.73 -5.20 -8.58
N LEU A 9 6.03 -4.65 -7.40
CA LEU A 9 6.28 -3.23 -7.20
C LEU A 9 7.78 -2.98 -7.16
N TYR A 10 8.21 -1.97 -7.88
CA TYR A 10 9.58 -1.49 -7.87
C TYR A 10 9.63 -0.11 -7.25
N HIS A 11 9.28 0.95 -8.00
CA HIS A 11 9.31 2.33 -7.55
C HIS A 11 8.44 3.24 -8.44
N ASN A 12 7.90 4.32 -7.85
CA ASN A 12 7.12 5.38 -8.52
C ASN A 12 5.78 4.95 -9.13
N GLU A 13 5.26 3.77 -8.78
CA GLU A 13 3.91 3.38 -9.18
C GLU A 13 2.87 4.35 -8.61
N PRO A 14 1.96 4.91 -9.44
CA PRO A 14 0.89 5.76 -8.96
C PRO A 14 -0.05 5.02 -8.01
N VAL A 15 -0.43 5.68 -6.92
CA VAL A 15 -1.44 5.19 -5.97
C VAL A 15 -2.74 5.92 -6.23
N TYR A 16 -3.79 5.15 -6.49
CA TYR A 16 -5.14 5.62 -6.67
C TYR A 16 -5.97 5.36 -5.42
N LYS A 17 -6.87 6.30 -5.13
CA LYS A 17 -7.95 6.15 -4.16
C LYS A 17 -9.24 6.59 -4.84
N ASP A 18 -10.22 5.68 -4.88
CA ASP A 18 -11.52 5.90 -5.52
C ASP A 18 -11.39 6.46 -6.96
N GLY A 19 -10.43 5.90 -7.71
CA GLY A 19 -10.14 6.27 -9.10
C GLY A 19 -9.30 7.54 -9.29
N ILE A 20 -8.93 8.25 -8.23
CA ILE A 20 -8.14 9.50 -8.27
C ILE A 20 -6.70 9.22 -7.81
N ILE A 21 -5.70 9.76 -8.51
CA ILE A 21 -4.30 9.66 -8.06
C ILE A 21 -4.14 10.48 -6.78
N VAL A 22 -3.76 9.81 -5.69
CA VAL A 22 -3.52 10.44 -4.40
C VAL A 22 -2.05 10.37 -3.98
N GLY A 23 -1.22 9.57 -4.65
CA GLY A 23 0.17 9.43 -4.24
C GLY A 23 0.99 8.57 -5.17
N ARG A 24 2.13 8.11 -4.65
CA ARG A 24 3.01 7.18 -5.34
C ARG A 24 3.75 6.26 -4.36
N ILE A 25 4.13 5.10 -4.85
CA ILE A 25 5.02 4.18 -4.16
C ILE A 25 6.45 4.74 -4.19
N THR A 26 7.07 4.85 -3.02
CA THR A 26 8.47 5.25 -2.86
C THR A 26 9.40 4.04 -2.86
N SER A 27 8.95 2.92 -2.30
CA SER A 27 9.69 1.66 -2.28
C SER A 27 8.75 0.48 -2.41
N GLY A 28 9.11 -0.47 -3.27
CA GLY A 28 8.38 -1.72 -3.49
C GLY A 28 9.29 -2.94 -3.33
N MET A 29 8.73 -4.04 -2.82
CA MET A 29 9.37 -5.35 -2.80
C MET A 29 8.33 -6.45 -2.63
N TYR A 30 8.69 -7.69 -3.01
CA TYR A 30 7.85 -8.85 -2.72
C TYR A 30 8.03 -9.30 -1.27
N GLY A 31 6.95 -9.24 -0.48
CA GLY A 31 6.96 -9.73 0.88
C GLY A 31 6.66 -11.23 0.89
N HIS A 32 7.70 -12.08 0.81
CA HIS A 32 7.52 -13.54 0.73
C HIS A 32 6.69 -14.13 1.87
N THR A 33 6.84 -13.62 3.11
CA THR A 33 6.03 -14.06 4.27
C THR A 33 4.55 -13.69 4.12
N ILE A 34 4.25 -12.61 3.39
CA ILE A 34 2.89 -12.12 3.14
C ILE A 34 2.32 -12.71 1.85
N GLY A 35 3.18 -13.18 0.93
CA GLY A 35 2.79 -13.75 -0.36
C GLY A 35 2.28 -12.71 -1.36
N ALA A 36 2.75 -11.47 -1.28
CA ALA A 36 2.29 -10.40 -2.16
C ALA A 36 3.32 -9.27 -2.29
N ALA A 37 3.16 -8.45 -3.34
CA ALA A 37 3.90 -7.20 -3.46
C ALA A 37 3.47 -6.19 -2.39
N LEU A 38 4.48 -5.65 -1.71
CA LEU A 38 4.36 -4.62 -0.70
C LEU A 38 4.99 -3.33 -1.21
N GLY A 39 4.30 -2.22 -1.00
CA GLY A 39 4.78 -0.89 -1.32
C GLY A 39 4.58 0.03 -0.13
N MET A 40 5.56 0.88 0.12
CA MET A 40 5.42 2.04 0.99
C MET A 40 5.36 3.31 0.14
N GLY A 41 4.59 4.29 0.58
CA GLY A 41 4.44 5.55 -0.12
C GLY A 41 3.67 6.56 0.70
N TYR A 42 3.63 7.78 0.18
CA TYR A 42 2.84 8.87 0.76
C TYR A 42 1.57 9.06 -0.06
N VAL A 43 0.47 9.34 0.63
CA VAL A 43 -0.81 9.72 0.03
C VAL A 43 -1.20 11.11 0.48
N SER A 44 -1.72 11.88 -0.47
CA SER A 44 -2.35 13.16 -0.25
C SER A 44 -3.75 12.94 0.28
N HIS A 45 -4.17 13.76 1.23
CA HIS A 45 -5.52 13.76 1.76
C HIS A 45 -5.91 15.18 2.13
N GLU A 46 -7.21 15.41 2.33
CA GLU A 46 -7.69 16.73 2.76
C GLU A 46 -7.18 17.07 4.18
N ARG A 47 -6.98 18.36 4.44
CA ARG A 47 -6.54 18.83 5.75
C ARG A 47 -7.61 18.51 6.80
N ASN A 48 -7.18 18.13 8.00
CA ASN A 48 -8.04 17.78 9.14
C ASN A 48 -8.86 16.49 9.01
N ILE A 49 -8.55 15.61 8.05
CA ILE A 49 -9.12 14.26 8.01
C ILE A 49 -8.58 13.44 9.20
N PRO A 50 -9.45 12.83 10.02
CA PRO A 50 -9.05 11.90 11.06
C PRO A 50 -8.21 10.76 10.48
N ARG A 51 -7.15 10.34 11.20
CA ARG A 51 -6.20 9.33 10.70
C ARG A 51 -6.87 8.06 10.20
N ASN A 52 -7.87 7.55 10.92
CA ASN A 52 -8.60 6.35 10.53
C ASN A 52 -9.34 6.50 9.19
N GLN A 53 -9.83 7.69 8.88
CA GLN A 53 -10.58 7.98 7.64
C GLN A 53 -9.69 8.18 6.41
N VAL A 54 -8.37 8.38 6.59
CA VAL A 54 -7.44 8.51 5.47
C VAL A 54 -7.46 7.25 4.59
N LEU A 55 -7.61 6.08 5.22
CA LEU A 55 -7.64 4.78 4.54
C LEU A 55 -9.05 4.30 4.16
N ASP A 56 -10.10 5.07 4.43
CA ASP A 56 -11.44 4.75 3.95
C ASP A 56 -11.47 4.82 2.42
N GLY A 57 -12.19 3.93 1.75
CA GLY A 57 -12.31 3.89 0.29
C GLY A 57 -11.51 2.76 -0.35
N SER A 58 -11.53 2.73 -1.68
CA SER A 58 -10.86 1.71 -2.49
C SER A 58 -9.50 2.21 -2.95
N PHE A 59 -8.45 1.42 -2.72
CA PHE A 59 -7.11 1.73 -3.20
C PHE A 59 -6.72 0.83 -4.35
N GLU A 60 -6.02 1.41 -5.32
CA GLU A 60 -5.43 0.69 -6.44
C GLU A 60 -4.00 1.19 -6.67
N ILE A 61 -3.14 0.32 -7.17
CA ILE A 61 -1.79 0.68 -7.62
C ILE A 61 -1.70 0.39 -9.11
N GLU A 62 -1.22 1.37 -9.88
CA GLU A 62 -0.99 1.18 -11.31
C GLU A 62 0.40 0.60 -11.55
N ILE A 63 0.42 -0.62 -12.09
CA ILE A 63 1.62 -1.42 -12.34
C ILE A 63 1.61 -1.75 -13.83
N ASN A 64 2.62 -1.26 -14.53
CA ASN A 64 2.78 -1.48 -15.98
C ASN A 64 1.50 -1.11 -16.79
N GLY A 65 0.88 0.02 -16.45
CA GLY A 65 -0.32 0.53 -17.13
C GLY A 65 -1.64 -0.19 -16.79
N LYS A 66 -1.63 -1.11 -15.81
CA LYS A 66 -2.83 -1.78 -15.29
C LYS A 66 -3.05 -1.43 -13.83
N ARG A 67 -4.30 -1.23 -13.42
CA ARG A 67 -4.66 -0.99 -12.02
C ARG A 67 -4.94 -2.29 -11.30
N PHE A 68 -4.31 -2.47 -10.15
CA PHE A 68 -4.50 -3.61 -9.27
C PHE A 68 -5.06 -3.15 -7.93
N PRO A 69 -6.11 -3.79 -7.40
CA PRO A 69 -6.60 -3.53 -6.06
C PRO A 69 -5.48 -3.69 -5.02
N ALA A 70 -5.48 -2.79 -4.05
CA ALA A 70 -4.50 -2.80 -2.98
C ALA A 70 -5.15 -2.53 -1.63
N THR A 71 -4.71 -3.26 -0.62
CA THR A 71 -5.04 -2.99 0.77
C THR A 71 -4.01 -2.01 1.35
N ALA A 72 -4.47 -0.85 1.83
CA ALA A 72 -3.64 0.13 2.53
C ALA A 72 -3.64 -0.13 4.05
N SER A 73 -2.52 0.14 4.72
CA SER A 73 -2.38 -0.06 6.17
C SER A 73 -1.38 0.92 6.76
N PHE A 74 -1.65 1.43 7.95
CA PHE A 74 -0.68 2.18 8.75
C PHE A 74 0.24 1.29 9.59
N ARG A 75 -0.16 0.03 9.77
CA ARG A 75 0.60 -0.98 10.53
C ARG A 75 1.30 -1.90 9.54
N PRO A 76 2.45 -2.49 9.90
CA PRO A 76 3.06 -3.49 9.04
C PRO A 76 2.11 -4.68 8.87
N PHE A 77 2.17 -5.31 7.70
CA PHE A 77 1.37 -6.51 7.39
C PHE A 77 1.89 -7.76 8.11
N TYR A 78 3.14 -7.73 8.57
CA TYR A 78 3.77 -8.78 9.35
C TYR A 78 4.06 -8.26 10.76
N ASP A 79 3.76 -9.09 11.77
CA ASP A 79 4.01 -8.85 13.19
C ASP A 79 3.68 -7.42 13.67
N PRO A 80 2.41 -6.97 13.57
CA PRO A 80 2.03 -5.59 13.89
C PRO A 80 2.20 -5.21 15.36
N ASP A 81 2.24 -6.20 16.26
CA ASP A 81 2.39 -6.02 17.71
C ASP A 81 3.81 -6.33 18.20
N SER A 82 4.76 -6.61 17.29
CA SER A 82 6.16 -6.89 17.61
C SER A 82 6.38 -8.11 18.52
N ASN A 83 5.52 -9.13 18.42
CA ASN A 83 5.57 -10.33 19.27
C ASN A 83 6.71 -11.29 18.88
N GLN A 84 7.25 -11.17 17.67
CA GLN A 84 8.34 -12.03 17.16
C GLN A 84 9.73 -11.41 17.36
N VAL A 85 9.79 -10.17 17.86
CA VAL A 85 11.04 -9.49 18.18
C VAL A 85 11.39 -9.80 19.63
N HIS A 86 12.55 -10.41 19.84
CA HIS A 86 13.14 -10.61 21.16
C HIS A 86 14.46 -9.82 21.22
N LEU A 87 14.65 -9.08 22.31
CA LEU A 87 15.86 -8.29 22.60
C LEU A 87 16.94 -9.15 23.23
#